data_AF-A0A0P1I0F0-F1
#
_entry.id   AF-A0A0P1I0F0-F1
#
_cell.length_a   1.000
_cell.length_b   1.000
_cell.length_c   1.000
_cell.angle_alpha   90.00
_cell.angle_beta   90.00
_cell.angle_gamma   90.00
#
_symmetry.space_group_name_H-M   'P 1'
#
loop_
_entity.id
_entity.type
_entity.pdbx_description
1 polymer ?
#
loop_
_entity_poly.entity_id
_entity_poly.type
_entity_poly.pdbx_seq_one_letter_code
_entity_poly.pdbx_strand_id
1 'polypeptide(L)'
;MIAPIFLLLASSIAVVATLFVPDWSDFLMVTAPCLLASVVLLICAIARRAKHWKASSTRWIIVDGSNVMHWCDGSPQIETVKETVNQISGLGYTPGVVFDANAGYLLSGRYQHNGAFAKFLGIPEERVMVVPKGTPADPAILAAARDLGAQIVTNDRFRDWADQYPEVHRPGYLIRGGYRSGELWLDVPDPAGSVNKT
;
A
#
# COMPACT_ATOMS: atom_id res chain seq x y z
N MET A 1 13.74 10.14 9.59
CA MET A 1 15.20 9.91 9.65
C MET A 1 15.87 10.58 10.85
N ILE A 2 15.40 11.75 11.31
CA ILE A 2 16.04 12.49 12.40
C ILE A 2 16.04 11.71 13.72
N ALA A 3 14.91 11.11 14.11
CA ALA A 3 14.78 10.37 15.36
C ALA A 3 15.74 9.17 15.53
N PRO A 4 15.88 8.21 14.60
CA PRO A 4 16.80 7.08 14.77
C PRO A 4 18.28 7.51 14.73
N ILE A 5 18.63 8.56 13.97
CA ILE A 5 19.99 9.12 13.96
C ILE A 5 20.31 9.79 15.30
N PHE A 6 19.36 10.56 15.85
CA PHE A 6 19.51 11.19 17.15
C PHE A 6 19.67 10.16 18.27
N LEU A 7 18.87 9.08 18.26
CA LEU A 7 18.99 7.97 19.21
C LEU A 7 20.36 7.28 19.12
N LEU A 8 20.89 7.06 17.90
CA LEU A 8 22.22 6.49 17.71
C LEU A 8 23.32 7.41 18.22
N LEU A 9 23.21 8.72 18.00
CA LEU A 9 24.18 9.70 18.49
C LEU A 9 24.15 9.78 20.03
N ALA A 10 22.97 9.86 20.62
CA ALA A 10 22.80 9.90 22.08
C ALA A 10 23.31 8.61 22.76
N SER A 11 23.02 7.44 22.18
CA SER A 11 23.51 6.15 22.71
C SER A 11 25.02 6.00 22.55
N SER A 12 25.59 6.46 21.44
CA SER A 12 27.04 6.45 21.22
C SER A 12 27.78 7.35 22.21
N ILE A 13 27.25 8.56 22.47
CA ILE A 13 27.80 9.48 23.48
C ILE A 13 27.73 8.86 24.88
N ALA A 14 26.62 8.20 25.22
CA ALA A 14 26.45 7.53 26.50
C ALA A 14 27.47 6.39 26.71
N VAL A 15 27.71 5.55 25.70
CA VAL A 15 28.73 4.48 25.76
C VAL A 15 30.13 5.07 25.93
N VAL A 16 30.47 6.12 25.19
CA VAL A 16 31.78 6.79 25.33
C VAL A 16 31.93 7.37 26.74
N ALA A 17 30.91 8.04 27.29
CA ALA A 17 30.95 8.60 28.64
C ALA A 17 31.18 7.52 29.71
N THR A 18 30.56 6.34 29.58
CA THR A 18 30.77 5.22 30.52
C THR A 18 32.17 4.62 30.48
N LEU A 19 32.93 4.81 29.39
CA LEU A 19 34.31 4.30 29.25
C LEU A 19 35.36 5.27 29.76
N PHE A 20 35.07 6.57 29.80
CA PHE A 20 36.01 7.63 30.22
C PHE A 20 35.82 8.08 31.68
N VAL A 21 34.69 7.75 32.31
CA VAL A 21 34.42 8.07 33.72
C VAL A 21 34.64 6.82 34.58
N PRO A 22 35.68 6.79 35.45
CA PRO A 22 35.85 5.72 36.44
C PRO A 22 34.58 5.62 37.31
N ASP A 23 34.14 4.40 37.65
CA ASP A 23 32.89 4.06 38.37
C ASP A 23 31.59 4.02 37.55
N TRP A 24 31.62 4.30 36.24
CA TRP A 24 30.41 4.20 35.37
C TRP A 24 30.33 2.91 34.55
N SER A 25 31.21 1.95 34.81
CA SER A 25 31.27 0.66 34.09
C SER A 25 29.96 -0.14 34.18
N ASP A 26 29.22 -0.01 35.28
CA ASP A 26 27.97 -0.75 35.50
C ASP A 26 26.85 -0.31 34.54
N PHE A 27 26.90 0.94 34.07
CA PHE A 27 25.95 1.46 33.08
C PHE A 27 26.18 0.86 31.68
N LEU A 28 27.31 0.20 31.44
CA LEU A 28 27.59 -0.50 30.18
C LEU A 28 26.52 -1.55 29.86
N MET A 29 25.95 -2.20 30.89
CA MET A 29 24.88 -3.18 30.72
C MET A 29 23.59 -2.57 30.14
N VAL A 30 23.39 -1.25 30.26
CA VAL A 30 22.23 -0.53 29.72
C VAL A 30 22.59 0.20 28.43
N THR A 31 23.75 0.85 28.37
CA THR A 31 24.15 1.64 27.20
C THR A 31 24.45 0.77 25.98
N ALA A 32 25.01 -0.44 26.18
CA ALA A 32 25.27 -1.38 25.10
C ALA A 32 24.01 -1.89 24.37
N PRO A 33 22.96 -2.42 25.06
CA PRO A 33 21.72 -2.82 24.38
C PRO A 33 20.96 -1.62 23.79
N CYS A 34 21.02 -0.43 24.41
CA CYS A 34 20.45 0.78 23.82
C CYS A 34 21.14 1.16 22.50
N LEU A 35 22.48 1.07 22.44
CA LEU A 35 23.23 1.28 21.20
C LEU A 35 22.82 0.25 20.14
N LEU A 36 22.79 -1.03 20.50
CA LEU A 36 22.39 -2.10 19.58
C LEU A 36 20.96 -1.88 19.04
N ALA A 37 20.00 -1.56 19.91
CA ALA A 37 18.63 -1.26 19.51
C ALA A 37 18.56 -0.06 18.56
N SER A 38 19.34 1.00 18.82
CA SER A 38 19.39 2.18 17.94
C SER A 38 19.97 1.86 16.56
N VAL A 39 20.97 0.98 16.47
CA VAL A 39 21.53 0.48 15.20
C VAL A 39 20.49 -0.34 14.44
N VAL A 40 19.79 -1.26 15.12
CA VAL A 40 18.71 -2.07 14.50
C VAL A 40 17.61 -1.16 13.96
N LEU A 41 17.15 -0.18 14.74
CA LEU A 41 16.15 0.79 14.31
C LEU A 41 16.62 1.60 13.09
N LEU A 42 17.89 2.01 13.05
CA LEU A 42 18.46 2.73 11.91
C LEU A 42 18.51 1.86 10.66
N ILE A 43 18.97 0.60 10.77
CA ILE A 43 18.99 -0.36 9.66
C ILE A 43 17.57 -0.59 9.12
N CYS A 44 16.60 -0.83 10.00
CA CYS A 44 15.20 -0.98 9.61
C CYS A 44 14.66 0.28 8.93
N ALA A 45 15.00 1.47 9.42
CA ALA A 45 14.58 2.73 8.81
C ALA A 45 15.17 2.93 7.40
N ILE A 46 16.44 2.61 7.21
CA ILE A 46 17.11 2.66 5.90
C ILE A 46 16.48 1.64 4.93
N ALA A 47 16.29 0.40 5.37
CA ALA A 47 15.68 -0.66 4.57
C ALA A 47 14.24 -0.30 4.13
N ARG A 48 13.43 0.24 5.06
CA ARG A 48 12.08 0.75 4.74
C ARG A 48 12.13 1.88 3.72
N ARG A 49 13.07 2.81 3.84
CA ARG A 49 13.23 3.92 2.90
C ARG A 49 13.64 3.42 1.51
N ALA A 50 14.58 2.47 1.43
CA ALA A 50 14.98 1.87 0.17
C ALA A 50 13.83 1.13 -0.52
N LYS A 51 13.01 0.39 0.26
CA LYS A 51 11.78 -0.24 -0.23
C LYS A 51 10.80 0.80 -0.78
N HIS A 52 10.57 1.89 -0.05
CA HIS A 52 9.70 2.98 -0.47
C HIS A 52 10.23 3.73 -1.72
N TRP A 53 11.55 3.87 -1.88
CA TRP A 53 12.16 4.47 -3.07
C TRP A 53 11.99 3.59 -4.31
N LYS A 54 12.22 2.28 -4.15
CA LYS A 54 11.96 1.31 -5.23
C LYS A 54 10.47 1.29 -5.59
N ALA A 55 9.59 1.30 -4.59
CA ALA A 55 8.15 1.37 -4.81
C ALA A 55 7.76 2.69 -5.52
N SER A 56 8.37 3.83 -5.19
CA SER A 56 8.14 5.10 -5.88
C SER A 56 8.61 5.13 -7.34
N SER A 57 9.54 4.27 -7.75
CA SER A 57 10.00 4.16 -9.15
C SER A 57 9.06 3.33 -10.02
N THR A 58 8.30 2.43 -9.39
CA THR A 58 7.27 1.63 -10.05
C THR A 58 5.93 2.32 -9.84
N ARG A 59 5.21 2.67 -10.90
CA ARG A 59 3.91 3.34 -10.75
C ARG A 59 2.84 2.33 -10.32
N TRP A 60 2.77 2.03 -9.02
CA TRP A 60 1.80 1.11 -8.46
C TRP A 60 0.42 1.77 -8.38
N ILE A 61 -0.61 0.98 -8.71
CA ILE A 61 -2.01 1.32 -8.45
C ILE A 61 -2.66 0.14 -7.74
N ILE A 62 -3.29 0.39 -6.60
CA ILE A 62 -4.08 -0.59 -5.88
C ILE A 62 -5.53 -0.46 -6.31
N VAL A 63 -6.12 -1.56 -6.76
CA VAL A 63 -7.52 -1.66 -7.16
C VAL A 63 -8.29 -2.27 -6.00
N ASP A 64 -9.32 -1.56 -5.54
CA ASP A 64 -10.32 -2.10 -4.62
C ASP A 64 -11.25 -3.02 -5.41
N GLY A 65 -10.92 -4.31 -5.44
CA GLY A 65 -11.63 -5.29 -6.24
C GLY A 65 -13.07 -5.49 -5.80
N SER A 66 -13.34 -5.37 -4.49
CA SER A 66 -14.70 -5.50 -3.95
C SER A 66 -15.57 -4.29 -4.27
N ASN A 67 -15.00 -3.10 -4.46
CA ASN A 67 -15.75 -1.96 -4.98
C ASN A 67 -15.92 -2.03 -6.50
N VAL A 68 -14.83 -2.30 -7.22
CA VAL A 68 -14.78 -2.26 -8.70
C VAL A 68 -15.67 -3.32 -9.31
N MET A 69 -15.77 -4.51 -8.72
CA MET A 69 -16.59 -5.59 -9.28
C MET A 69 -18.06 -5.22 -9.47
N HIS A 70 -18.57 -4.20 -8.77
CA HIS A 70 -19.96 -3.74 -8.88
C HIS A 70 -20.18 -2.57 -9.87
N TRP A 71 -19.16 -2.12 -10.60
CA TRP A 71 -19.27 -0.88 -11.38
C TRP A 71 -20.12 -0.95 -12.66
N CYS A 72 -20.29 -2.13 -13.25
CA CYS A 72 -20.98 -2.26 -14.55
C CYS A 72 -22.51 -2.08 -14.40
N ASP A 73 -23.14 -2.85 -13.52
CA ASP A 73 -24.59 -2.90 -13.33
C ASP A 73 -24.99 -3.05 -11.84
N GLY A 74 -24.05 -2.88 -10.92
CA GLY A 74 -24.25 -3.13 -9.49
C GLY A 74 -24.14 -4.60 -9.08
N SER A 75 -24.07 -5.54 -10.03
CA SER A 75 -23.81 -6.96 -9.73
C SER A 75 -22.30 -7.22 -9.65
N PRO A 76 -21.85 -8.14 -8.79
CA PRO A 76 -20.43 -8.46 -8.68
C PRO A 76 -19.97 -9.23 -9.92
N GLN A 77 -19.06 -8.64 -10.70
CA GLN A 77 -18.49 -9.22 -11.92
C GLN A 77 -16.95 -9.14 -11.88
N ILE A 78 -16.27 -10.28 -12.07
CA ILE A 78 -14.81 -10.32 -12.06
C ILE A 78 -14.23 -9.73 -13.36
N GLU A 79 -15.00 -9.79 -14.44
CA GLU A 79 -14.71 -9.22 -15.74
C GLU A 79 -14.46 -7.72 -15.64
N THR A 80 -15.27 -7.01 -14.86
CA THR A 80 -15.11 -5.58 -14.58
C THR A 80 -13.75 -5.26 -13.95
N VAL A 81 -13.35 -6.06 -12.95
CA VAL A 81 -12.05 -5.89 -12.28
C VAL A 81 -10.92 -6.20 -13.25
N LYS A 82 -11.07 -7.23 -14.08
CA LYS A 82 -10.10 -7.60 -15.11
C LYS A 82 -9.92 -6.51 -16.16
N GLU A 83 -11.01 -5.90 -16.63
CA GLU A 83 -10.97 -4.77 -17.58
C GLU A 83 -10.22 -3.58 -16.97
N THR A 84 -10.50 -3.27 -15.70
CA THR A 84 -9.80 -2.23 -14.93
C THR A 84 -8.31 -2.50 -14.82
N VAL A 85 -7.93 -3.73 -14.45
CA VAL A 85 -6.53 -4.16 -14.35
C VAL A 85 -5.81 -4.06 -15.70
N ASN A 86 -6.47 -4.45 -16.79
CA ASN A 86 -5.92 -4.37 -18.14
C ASN A 86 -5.72 -2.93 -18.59
N GLN A 87 -6.70 -2.04 -18.35
CA GLN A 87 -6.59 -0.63 -18.69
C GLN A 87 -5.45 0.05 -17.93
N ILE A 88 -5.34 -0.20 -16.62
CA ILE A 88 -4.24 0.30 -15.78
C ILE A 88 -2.87 -0.21 -16.27
N SER A 89 -2.79 -1.50 -16.60
CA SER A 89 -1.57 -2.10 -17.15
C SER A 89 -1.20 -1.50 -18.50
N GLY A 90 -2.18 -1.24 -19.37
CA GLY A 90 -2.00 -0.60 -20.67
C GLY A 90 -1.50 0.84 -20.58
N LEU A 91 -1.84 1.55 -19.50
CA LEU A 91 -1.33 2.89 -19.18
C LEU A 91 0.11 2.86 -18.61
N GLY A 92 0.71 1.68 -18.43
CA GLY A 92 2.08 1.53 -17.93
C GLY A 92 2.20 1.53 -16.40
N TYR A 93 1.08 1.38 -15.69
CA TYR A 93 1.08 1.19 -14.24
C TYR A 93 1.18 -0.30 -13.89
N THR A 94 1.56 -0.58 -12.64
CA THR A 94 1.58 -1.94 -12.09
C THR A 94 0.36 -2.11 -11.16
N PRO A 95 -0.69 -2.83 -11.59
CA PRO A 95 -1.86 -3.04 -10.75
C PRO A 95 -1.58 -4.08 -9.66
N GLY A 96 -2.03 -3.78 -8.45
CA GLY A 96 -2.31 -4.75 -7.40
C GLY A 96 -3.80 -4.71 -7.06
N VAL A 97 -4.40 -5.84 -6.73
CA VAL A 97 -5.84 -5.92 -6.44
C VAL A 97 -6.05 -6.44 -5.03
N VAL A 98 -6.91 -5.77 -4.28
CA VAL A 98 -7.28 -6.17 -2.93
C VAL A 98 -8.78 -6.45 -2.90
N PHE A 99 -9.15 -7.58 -2.35
CA PHE A 99 -10.53 -8.01 -2.18
C PHE A 99 -10.86 -8.16 -0.69
N ASP A 100 -12.09 -7.86 -0.33
CA ASP A 100 -12.68 -8.24 0.94
C ASP A 100 -12.90 -9.76 1.02
N ALA A 101 -13.21 -10.24 2.22
CA ALA A 101 -13.42 -11.66 2.46
C ALA A 101 -14.66 -12.22 1.72
N ASN A 102 -15.61 -11.37 1.34
CA ASN A 102 -16.87 -11.79 0.71
C ASN A 102 -16.79 -11.89 -0.81
N ALA A 103 -15.83 -11.22 -1.46
CA ALA A 103 -15.69 -11.21 -2.92
C ALA A 103 -15.71 -12.61 -3.53
N GLY A 104 -15.04 -13.59 -2.91
CA GLY A 104 -15.04 -14.99 -3.36
C GLY A 104 -16.46 -15.57 -3.45
N TYR A 105 -17.25 -15.38 -2.40
CA TYR A 105 -18.63 -15.84 -2.33
C TYR A 105 -19.53 -15.11 -3.32
N LEU A 106 -19.36 -13.79 -3.47
CA LEU A 106 -20.15 -12.97 -4.39
C LEU A 106 -19.90 -13.34 -5.87
N LEU A 107 -18.67 -13.68 -6.22
CA LEU A 107 -18.28 -13.95 -7.61
C LEU A 107 -18.43 -15.42 -8.04
N SER A 108 -18.41 -16.37 -7.09
CA SER A 108 -18.42 -17.80 -7.45
C SER A 108 -19.26 -18.69 -6.54
N GLY A 109 -20.02 -18.10 -5.61
CA GLY A 109 -20.86 -18.82 -4.65
C GLY A 109 -20.08 -19.61 -3.59
N ARG A 110 -18.74 -19.55 -3.60
CA ARG A 110 -17.85 -20.27 -2.67
C ARG A 110 -16.65 -19.41 -2.30
N TYR A 111 -16.02 -19.71 -1.17
CA TYR A 111 -14.78 -19.04 -0.79
C TYR A 111 -13.68 -19.30 -1.83
N GLN A 112 -13.02 -18.24 -2.29
CA GLN A 112 -11.93 -18.27 -3.27
C GLN A 112 -10.70 -17.60 -2.67
N HIS A 113 -9.52 -18.14 -2.96
CA HIS A 113 -8.25 -17.65 -2.42
C HIS A 113 -7.53 -16.77 -3.47
N ASN A 114 -6.47 -16.08 -3.06
CA ASN A 114 -5.68 -15.16 -3.89
C ASN A 114 -5.30 -15.76 -5.26
N GLY A 115 -4.79 -17.00 -5.28
CA GLY A 115 -4.40 -17.67 -6.52
C GLY A 115 -5.53 -17.93 -7.53
N ALA A 116 -6.78 -18.08 -7.10
CA ALA A 116 -7.92 -18.21 -8.02
C ALA A 116 -8.21 -16.87 -8.70
N PHE A 117 -8.25 -15.79 -7.94
CA PHE A 117 -8.42 -14.43 -8.46
C PHE A 117 -7.27 -14.00 -9.36
N ALA A 118 -6.03 -14.34 -8.99
CA ALA A 118 -4.85 -14.08 -9.80
C ALA A 118 -4.97 -14.70 -11.20
N LYS A 119 -5.46 -15.94 -11.30
CA LYS A 119 -5.72 -16.62 -12.57
C LYS A 119 -6.82 -15.94 -13.38
N PHE A 120 -7.92 -15.52 -12.76
CA PHE A 120 -9.00 -14.83 -13.46
C PHE A 120 -8.55 -13.46 -14.01
N LEU A 121 -7.79 -12.72 -13.20
CA LEU A 121 -7.28 -11.39 -13.52
C LEU A 121 -6.06 -11.42 -14.46
N GLY A 122 -5.36 -12.54 -14.55
CA GLY A 122 -4.16 -12.67 -15.39
C GLY A 122 -2.94 -11.95 -14.83
N ILE A 123 -2.87 -11.74 -13.52
CA ILE A 123 -1.75 -11.08 -12.83
C ILE A 123 -1.08 -12.03 -11.83
N PRO A 124 0.19 -11.78 -11.44
CA PRO A 124 0.86 -12.61 -10.43
C PRO A 124 0.09 -12.65 -9.11
N GLU A 125 0.08 -13.81 -8.46
CA GLU A 125 -0.62 -14.02 -7.17
C GLU A 125 -0.15 -13.06 -6.08
N GLU A 126 1.13 -12.71 -6.09
CA GLU A 126 1.74 -11.72 -5.19
C GLU A 126 1.12 -10.32 -5.28
N ARG A 127 0.40 -10.02 -6.38
CA ARG A 127 -0.30 -8.75 -6.60
C ARG A 127 -1.79 -8.84 -6.28
N VAL A 128 -2.27 -9.97 -5.77
CA VAL A 128 -3.66 -10.16 -5.37
C VAL A 128 -3.72 -10.52 -3.89
N MET A 129 -4.50 -9.76 -3.14
CA MET A 129 -4.71 -9.99 -1.72
C MET A 129 -6.19 -10.09 -1.41
N VAL A 130 -6.63 -11.22 -0.87
CA VAL A 130 -7.95 -11.38 -0.25
C VAL A 130 -7.77 -11.23 1.26
N VAL A 131 -8.48 -10.27 1.85
CA VAL A 131 -8.42 -9.98 3.28
C VAL A 131 -9.12 -11.09 4.06
N PRO A 132 -8.59 -11.52 5.24
CA PRO A 132 -9.23 -12.54 6.06
C PRO A 132 -10.66 -12.16 6.48
N LYS A 133 -11.49 -13.19 6.72
CA LYS A 133 -12.85 -12.97 7.24
C LYS A 133 -12.79 -12.35 8.64
N GLY A 134 -13.64 -11.35 8.87
CA GLY A 134 -13.74 -10.66 10.15
C GLY A 134 -12.78 -9.48 10.31
N THR A 135 -11.94 -9.19 9.32
CA THR A 135 -11.12 -7.97 9.28
C THR A 135 -11.62 -7.02 8.17
N PRO A 136 -11.72 -5.71 8.43
CA PRO A 136 -12.07 -4.72 7.41
C PRO A 136 -11.04 -4.70 6.28
N ALA A 137 -11.49 -4.54 5.03
CA ALA A 137 -10.59 -4.47 3.88
C ALA A 137 -9.92 -3.09 3.74
N ASP A 138 -10.61 -2.01 4.09
CA ASP A 138 -10.12 -0.64 3.91
C ASP A 138 -8.75 -0.39 4.53
N PRO A 139 -8.47 -0.78 5.80
CA PRO A 139 -7.15 -0.60 6.39
C PRO A 139 -6.06 -1.35 5.63
N ALA A 140 -6.38 -2.52 5.10
CA ALA A 140 -5.44 -3.33 4.33
C ALA A 140 -5.15 -2.68 2.96
N ILE A 141 -6.16 -2.13 2.29
CA ILE A 141 -6.03 -1.36 1.05
C ILE A 141 -5.17 -0.10 1.29
N LEU A 142 -5.51 0.67 2.31
CA LEU A 142 -4.83 1.93 2.66
C LEU A 142 -3.38 1.69 3.09
N ALA A 143 -3.13 0.65 3.89
CA ALA A 143 -1.78 0.26 4.29
C ALA A 143 -0.95 -0.20 3.08
N ALA A 144 -1.50 -1.04 2.21
CA ALA A 144 -0.81 -1.49 1.01
C ALA A 144 -0.47 -0.32 0.08
N ALA A 145 -1.40 0.61 -0.12
CA ALA A 145 -1.18 1.79 -0.94
C ALA A 145 -0.09 2.71 -0.34
N ARG A 146 -0.11 2.93 0.98
CA ARG A 146 0.93 3.70 1.68
C ARG A 146 2.30 3.04 1.57
N ASP A 147 2.38 1.73 1.79
CA ASP A 147 3.65 0.98 1.76
C ASP A 147 4.28 0.94 0.37
N LEU A 148 3.45 0.94 -0.67
CA LEU A 148 3.87 0.93 -2.08
C LEU A 148 3.97 2.32 -2.70
N GLY A 149 3.55 3.38 -1.99
CA GLY A 149 3.41 4.72 -2.57
C GLY A 149 2.44 4.74 -3.76
N ALA A 150 1.43 3.88 -3.74
CA ALA A 150 0.47 3.66 -4.81
C ALA A 150 -0.75 4.59 -4.70
N GLN A 151 -1.41 4.84 -5.82
CA GLN A 151 -2.76 5.41 -5.85
C GLN A 151 -3.80 4.28 -5.70
N ILE A 152 -5.03 4.62 -5.31
CA ILE A 152 -6.11 3.64 -5.08
C ILE A 152 -7.24 3.87 -6.06
N VAL A 153 -7.63 2.85 -6.81
CA VAL A 153 -8.84 2.85 -7.65
C VAL A 153 -10.01 2.34 -6.82
N THR A 154 -10.93 3.24 -6.50
CA THR A 154 -12.16 2.94 -5.74
C THR A 154 -13.15 4.11 -5.88
N ASN A 155 -14.44 3.84 -5.67
CA ASN A 155 -15.47 4.87 -5.47
C ASN A 155 -15.76 5.17 -3.98
N ASP A 156 -15.09 4.49 -3.04
CA ASP A 156 -15.16 4.79 -1.61
C ASP A 156 -14.30 6.02 -1.23
N ARG A 157 -14.73 6.76 -0.21
CA ARG A 157 -14.01 7.90 0.37
C ARG A 157 -13.21 7.54 1.61
N PHE A 158 -13.38 6.35 2.18
CA PHE A 158 -12.68 5.88 3.39
C PHE A 158 -12.73 6.89 4.56
N ARG A 159 -13.89 7.52 4.77
CA ARG A 159 -14.03 8.63 5.74
C ARG A 159 -13.63 8.22 7.15
N ASP A 160 -13.98 7.00 7.55
CA ASP A 160 -13.73 6.47 8.89
C ASP A 160 -12.23 6.24 9.17
N TRP A 161 -11.43 6.17 8.10
CA TRP A 161 -9.98 5.92 8.18
C TRP A 161 -9.15 7.17 7.90
N ALA A 162 -9.79 8.30 7.61
CA ALA A 162 -9.11 9.51 7.16
C ALA A 162 -8.18 10.13 8.23
N ASP A 163 -8.48 9.93 9.51
CA ASP A 163 -7.63 10.37 10.62
C ASP A 163 -6.30 9.59 10.66
N GLN A 164 -6.35 8.29 10.38
CA GLN A 164 -5.17 7.42 10.34
C GLN A 164 -4.44 7.48 8.99
N TYR A 165 -5.18 7.78 7.92
CA TYR A 165 -4.72 7.84 6.54
C TYR A 165 -5.11 9.16 5.88
N PRO A 166 -4.49 10.30 6.27
CA PRO A 166 -4.83 11.61 5.71
C PRO A 166 -4.54 11.72 4.20
N GLU A 167 -3.80 10.77 3.64
CA GLU A 167 -3.54 10.66 2.20
C GLU A 167 -4.82 10.51 1.38
N VAL A 168 -5.91 9.99 1.95
CA VAL A 168 -7.22 9.87 1.26
C VAL A 168 -7.80 11.21 0.81
N HIS A 169 -7.40 12.30 1.47
CA HIS A 169 -7.81 13.66 1.10
C HIS A 169 -6.90 14.31 0.04
N ARG A 170 -5.76 13.69 -0.29
CA ARG A 170 -4.85 14.24 -1.30
C ARG A 170 -5.47 14.09 -2.70
N PRO A 171 -5.55 15.18 -3.49
CA PRO A 171 -6.01 15.10 -4.87
C PRO A 171 -5.19 14.08 -5.66
N GLY A 172 -5.88 13.22 -6.42
CA GLY A 172 -5.26 12.17 -7.21
C GLY A 172 -4.82 10.92 -6.44
N TYR A 173 -4.94 10.86 -5.10
CA TYR A 173 -4.66 9.62 -4.37
C TYR A 173 -5.73 8.55 -4.59
N LEU A 174 -7.00 8.98 -4.62
CA LEU A 174 -8.14 8.14 -4.98
C LEU A 174 -8.52 8.39 -6.43
N ILE A 175 -8.36 7.36 -7.27
CA ILE A 175 -8.75 7.33 -8.67
C ILE A 175 -10.20 6.83 -8.74
N ARG A 176 -11.07 7.66 -9.30
CA ARG A 176 -12.48 7.31 -9.53
C ARG A 176 -12.65 6.60 -10.87
N GLY A 177 -13.73 5.86 -11.00
CA GLY A 177 -14.07 5.23 -12.27
C GLY A 177 -15.48 4.67 -12.27
N GLY A 178 -15.83 4.03 -13.38
CA GLY A 178 -17.10 3.33 -13.53
C GLY A 178 -17.38 3.03 -15.00
N TYR A 179 -18.63 2.67 -15.29
CA TYR A 179 -19.08 2.46 -16.67
C TYR A 179 -19.91 3.64 -17.14
N ARG A 180 -19.70 4.04 -18.40
CA ARG A 180 -20.57 4.98 -19.13
C ARG A 180 -20.80 4.40 -20.51
N SER A 181 -22.07 4.18 -20.86
CA SER A 181 -22.46 3.63 -22.18
C SER A 181 -21.78 2.29 -22.53
N GLY A 182 -21.47 1.47 -21.53
CA GLY A 182 -20.79 0.17 -21.72
C GLY A 182 -19.26 0.25 -21.80
N GLU A 183 -18.67 1.45 -21.70
CA GLU A 183 -17.22 1.65 -21.67
C GLU A 183 -16.73 1.97 -20.25
N LEU A 184 -15.64 1.32 -19.85
CA LEU A 184 -14.95 1.61 -18.61
C LEU A 184 -14.18 2.95 -18.73
N TRP A 185 -14.46 3.86 -17.81
CA TRP A 185 -13.71 5.11 -17.66
C TRP A 185 -13.02 5.14 -16.29
N LEU A 186 -11.79 5.66 -16.27
CA LEU A 186 -11.00 5.88 -15.06
C LEU A 186 -10.42 7.29 -15.07
N ASP A 187 -10.45 7.96 -13.92
CA ASP A 187 -9.83 9.26 -13.70
C ASP A 187 -8.35 9.10 -13.30
N VAL A 188 -7.60 8.33 -14.11
CA VAL A 188 -6.16 8.14 -13.90
C VAL A 188 -5.44 9.37 -14.44
N PRO A 189 -4.61 10.06 -13.64
CA PRO A 189 -3.79 11.13 -14.17
C PRO A 189 -2.84 10.57 -15.21
N ASP A 190 -2.87 11.13 -16.42
CA ASP A 190 -2.05 10.66 -17.55
C ASP A 190 -0.56 10.65 -17.17
N PRO A 191 0.11 9.48 -17.16
CA PRO A 191 1.53 9.38 -16.83
C PRO A 191 2.43 10.10 -17.83
N ALA A 192 1.89 10.47 -19.00
CA ALA A 192 2.58 11.14 -20.09
C ALA A 192 2.09 12.58 -20.31
N GLY A 193 1.39 13.23 -19.38
CA GLY A 193 1.12 14.67 -19.46
C GLY A 193 0.70 15.16 -20.86
N SER A 194 -0.21 14.45 -21.54
CA SER A 194 -0.77 14.96 -22.78
C SER A 194 -1.67 16.14 -22.43
N VAL A 195 -1.05 17.32 -22.41
CA VAL A 195 -1.71 18.59 -22.67
C VAL A 195 -2.55 18.37 -23.91
N ASN A 196 -3.87 18.39 -23.75
CA ASN A 196 -4.82 18.53 -24.84
C ASN A 196 -4.31 19.66 -25.75
N LYS A 197 -3.80 19.30 -26.93
CA LYS A 197 -3.70 20.23 -28.05
C LYS A 197 -5.11 20.41 -28.59
N THR A 198 -5.81 21.38 -28.02
CA THR A 198 -6.80 22.18 -28.75
C THR A 198 -6.07 23.20 -29.62
#